data_AF-A0A8B6LNH2-F1
#
_entry.id   AF-A0A8B6LNH2-F1
#
_cell.length_a   1.000
_cell.length_b   1.000
_cell.length_c   1.000
_cell.angle_alpha   90.00
_cell.angle_beta   90.00
_cell.angle_gamma   90.00
#
_symmetry.space_group_name_H-M   'P 1'
#
loop_
_entity.id
_entity.type
_entity.pdbx_description
1 polymer ?
#
loop_
_entity_poly.entity_id
_entity_poly.type
_entity_poly.pdbx_seq_one_letter_code
_entity_poly.pdbx_strand_id
1 'polypeptide(L)' 'MTISFLHRLAEQQLPIAVSRGADIDAVRVLALAGHVKATIPGPMRTLDGYAQPPATVTAITSLGQSMLRRFPRR' A
#
# COMPACT_ATOMS: atom_id res chain seq x y z
N MET A 1 -0.58 12.31 3.06
CA MET A 1 -1.70 11.37 3.33
C MET A 1 -1.27 9.89 3.49
N THR A 2 0.02 9.55 3.37
CA THR A 2 0.51 8.16 3.45
C THR A 2 0.40 7.54 4.86
N ILE A 3 0.56 8.33 5.92
CA ILE A 3 0.39 7.83 7.31
C ILE A 3 -1.06 7.39 7.59
N SER A 4 -2.05 8.13 7.09
CA SER A 4 -3.47 7.79 7.22
C SER A 4 -3.82 6.48 6.49
N PHE A 5 -3.15 6.22 5.36
CA PHE A 5 -3.29 4.97 4.62
C PHE A 5 -2.59 3.80 5.30
N LEU A 6 -1.41 4.03 5.91
CA LEU A 6 -0.73 3.03 6.73
C LEU A 6 -1.61 2.59 7.94
N HIS A 7 -2.28 3.54 8.59
CA HIS A 7 -3.29 3.22 9.62
C HIS A 7 -4.43 2.38 9.08
N ARG A 8 -4.97 2.74 7.90
CA ARG A 8 -6.03 1.95 7.26
C ARG A 8 -5.56 0.52 6.99
N LEU A 9 -4.34 0.32 6.49
CA LEU A 9 -3.77 -1.00 6.25
C LEU A 9 -3.61 -1.81 7.55
N ALA A 10 -3.26 -1.15 8.66
CA ALA A 10 -3.11 -1.80 9.96
C ALA A 10 -4.44 -2.33 10.54
N GLU A 11 -5.57 -1.78 10.10
CA GLU A 11 -6.92 -2.22 10.47
C GLU A 11 -7.44 -3.37 9.60
N GLN A 12 -6.70 -3.76 8.55
CA GLN A 12 -7.08 -4.84 7.65
C GLN A 12 -6.35 -6.14 7.98
N GLN A 13 -6.95 -7.27 7.59
CA GLN A 13 -6.23 -8.54 7.56
C GLN A 13 -5.35 -8.59 6.31
N LEU A 14 -4.06 -8.89 6.50
CA LEU A 14 -3.10 -9.06 5.42
C LEU A 14 -2.96 -10.55 5.08
N PRO A 15 -2.73 -10.92 3.80
CA PRO A 15 -2.51 -10.02 2.66
C PRO A 15 -3.80 -9.35 2.13
N ILE A 16 -3.68 -8.13 1.60
CA ILE A 16 -4.81 -7.39 1.00
C ILE A 16 -4.47 -6.87 -0.40
N ALA A 17 -5.45 -6.95 -1.31
CA ALA A 17 -5.38 -6.39 -2.64
C ALA A 17 -5.90 -4.93 -2.67
N VAL A 18 -5.15 -4.05 -3.34
CA VAL A 18 -5.40 -2.62 -3.45
C VAL A 18 -5.54 -2.28 -4.94
N SER A 19 -6.75 -1.88 -5.34
CA SER A 19 -7.09 -1.71 -6.76
C SER A 19 -7.33 -0.25 -7.20
N ARG A 20 -7.51 0.68 -6.25
CA ARG A 20 -7.74 2.10 -6.59
C ARG A 20 -6.39 2.76 -6.90
N GLY A 21 -6.28 3.46 -8.03
CA GLY A 21 -5.02 4.07 -8.47
C GLY A 21 -4.33 4.93 -7.40
N ALA A 22 -5.06 5.84 -6.76
CA ALA A 22 -4.51 6.68 -5.69
C ALA A 22 -4.02 5.88 -4.46
N ASP A 23 -4.68 4.75 -4.15
CA ASP A 23 -4.24 3.86 -3.07
C ASP A 23 -3.02 3.04 -3.50
N ILE A 24 -2.90 2.64 -4.77
CA ILE A 24 -1.72 1.97 -5.34
C ILE A 24 -0.49 2.90 -5.27
N ASP A 25 -0.67 4.19 -5.57
CA ASP A 25 0.40 5.18 -5.42
C ASP A 25 0.82 5.35 -3.95
N ALA A 26 -0.13 5.32 -3.01
CA ALA A 26 0.17 5.32 -1.58
C ALA A 26 0.95 4.05 -1.16
N VAL A 27 0.57 2.86 -1.66
CA VAL A 27 1.32 1.62 -1.47
C VAL A 27 2.74 1.76 -2.02
N ARG A 28 2.91 2.36 -3.21
CA ARG A 28 4.22 2.58 -3.82
C ARG A 28 5.13 3.44 -2.94
N VAL A 29 4.62 4.56 -2.43
CA VAL A 29 5.38 5.43 -1.53
C VAL A 29 5.71 4.72 -0.22
N LEU A 30 4.77 3.99 0.38
CA LEU A 30 5.00 3.25 1.63
C LEU A 30 6.02 2.12 1.44
N ALA A 31 5.99 1.42 0.30
CA ALA A 31 6.93 0.35 -0.02
C ALA A 31 8.34 0.92 -0.26
N LEU A 32 8.47 2.00 -1.04
CA LEU A 32 9.74 2.69 -1.27
C LEU A 32 10.35 3.23 0.04
N ALA A 33 9.50 3.70 0.96
CA ALA A 33 9.93 4.16 2.27
C ALA A 33 10.16 3.01 3.29
N GLY A 34 9.96 1.74 2.89
CA GLY A 34 10.21 0.57 3.74
C GLY A 34 9.17 0.31 4.82
N HIS A 35 7.99 0.94 4.77
CA HIS A 35 6.93 0.77 5.78
C HIS A 35 6.08 -0.49 5.55
N VAL A 36 6.00 -0.97 4.31
CA VAL A 36 5.21 -2.16 3.94
C VAL A 36 5.99 -3.07 2.99
N LYS A 37 5.67 -4.36 3.01
CA LYS A 37 6.01 -5.30 1.94
C LYS A 37 4.83 -5.38 0.99
N ALA A 38 5.06 -5.10 -0.28
CA ALA A 38 4.02 -5.13 -1.29
C ALA A 38 4.55 -5.58 -2.65
N THR A 39 3.69 -6.25 -3.42
CA THR A 39 3.88 -6.53 -4.84
C THR A 39 3.04 -5.55 -5.63
N ILE A 40 3.66 -4.74 -6.48
CA ILE A 40 2.96 -3.74 -7.31
C ILE A 40 3.24 -4.08 -8.77
N PRO A 41 2.29 -4.70 -9.49
CA PRO A 41 2.45 -4.97 -10.91
C PRO A 41 2.64 -3.68 -11.70
N GLY A 42 3.44 -3.73 -12.76
CA GLY A 42 3.51 -2.64 -13.73
C GLY A 42 2.18 -2.48 -14.49
N PRO A 43 1.97 -1.33 -15.15
CA PRO A 43 0.85 -1.15 -16.07
C PRO A 43 0.85 -2.26 -17.13
N MET A 44 -0.30 -2.87 -17.36
CA MET A 44 -0.51 -3.91 -18.35
C MET A 44 -1.26 -3.31 -19.54
N ARG A 45 -0.78 -3.58 -20.75
CA ARG A 45 -1.47 -3.18 -21.97
C ARG A 45 -2.70 -4.08 -22.17
N THR A 46 -3.85 -3.47 -22.39
CA THR A 46 -5.12 -4.12 -22.71
C THR A 46 -5.56 -3.73 -24.12
N LEU A 47 -6.61 -4.39 -24.64
CA LEU A 47 -7.19 -4.04 -25.95
C LEU A 47 -7.64 -2.58 -26.00
N ASP A 48 -8.16 -2.06 -24.88
CA ASP A 48 -8.71 -0.70 -24.76
C ASP A 48 -7.71 0.32 -24.19
N GLY A 49 -6.42 -0.03 -24.03
CA GLY A 49 -5.39 0.89 -23.55
C GLY A 49 -4.45 0.28 -22.51
N TYR A 50 -4.41 0.87 -21.32
CA TYR A 50 -3.58 0.40 -20.20
C TYR A 50 -4.44 0.22 -18.95
N ALA A 51 -4.25 -0.91 -18.28
CA ALA A 51 -4.81 -1.19 -16.96
C ALA A 51 -3.68 -1.25 -15.93
N GLN A 52 -3.94 -0.72 -14.74
CA GLN A 52 -3.07 -0.92 -13.59
C GLN A 52 -3.63 -2.11 -12.79
N PRO A 53 -2.94 -3.26 -12.75
CA PRO A 53 -3.40 -4.39 -11.94
C PRO A 53 -3.31 -4.04 -10.44
N PRO A 54 -4.10 -4.73 -9.59
CA PRO A 54 -4.08 -4.50 -8.15
C PRO A 54 -2.69 -4.72 -7.56
N ALA A 55 -2.32 -3.87 -6.60
CA ALA A 55 -1.17 -4.10 -5.74
C ALA A 55 -1.56 -5.02 -4.59
N THR A 56 -0.65 -5.87 -4.11
CA THR A 56 -0.89 -6.73 -2.95
C THR A 56 0.05 -6.33 -1.82
N VAL A 57 -0.51 -5.90 -0.69
CA VAL A 57 0.27 -5.66 0.53
C VAL A 57 0.27 -6.94 1.36
N THR A 58 1.45 -7.47 1.67
CA THR A 58 1.60 -8.75 2.38
C THR A 58 1.97 -8.57 3.84
N ALA A 59 2.61 -7.46 4.21
CA ALA A 59 2.95 -7.17 5.60
C ALA A 59 3.20 -5.68 5.83
N ILE A 60 2.96 -5.21 7.06
CA ILE A 60 3.53 -3.98 7.59
C ILE A 60 4.87 -4.34 8.23
N THR A 61 5.95 -3.63 7.88
CA THR A 61 7.30 -3.90 8.40
C THR A 61 7.45 -3.39 9.84
N SER A 62 8.54 -3.77 10.51
CA SER A 62 8.88 -3.21 11.84
C SER A 62 9.01 -1.68 11.82
N LEU A 63 9.49 -1.10 10.71
CA LEU A 63 9.54 0.35 10.51
C LEU A 63 8.13 0.95 10.38
N GLY A 64 7.26 0.31 9.59
CA GLY A 64 5.85 0.70 9.48
C GLY A 64 5.13 0.66 10.84
N GLN A 65 5.37 -0.37 11.64
CA GLN A 65 4.83 -0.49 12.99
C GLN A 65 5.35 0.61 13.92
N SER A 66 6.63 0.97 13.82
CA SER A 66 7.18 2.11 14.56
C SER A 66 6.52 3.43 14.19
N MET A 67 6.20 3.64 12.90
CA MET A 67 5.48 4.84 12.47
C MET A 67 4.05 4.89 13.02
N LEU A 68 3.33 3.77 13.06
CA LEU A 68 1.99 3.69 13.65
C LEU A 68 2.00 4.07 15.13
N ARG A 69 2.99 3.61 15.89
CA ARG A 69 3.18 3.97 17.30
C ARG A 69 3.57 5.44 17.48
N ARG A 70 4.43 5.96 16.60
CA ARG A 70 4.91 7.35 16.67
C ARG A 70 3.80 8.36 16.34
N PHE A 71 2.88 7.99 15.46
CA PHE A 71 1.80 8.84 14.98
C PHE A 71 0.44 8.15 15.18
N PRO A 72 -0.07 8.01 16.42
CA PRO A 72 -1.35 7.35 16.66
C PRO A 72 -2.52 8.12 16.02
N ARG A 73 -3.58 7.42 15.62
CA ARG A 73 -4.85 8.05 15.26
C ARG A 73 -5.45 8.71 16.51
N ARG A 74 -5.83 9.98 16.38
CA ARG A 74 -6.61 10.70 17.39
C ARG A 74 -8.09 10.38 17.24
#